data_AF-A0A3D5NFF1-F1
#
_entry.id   AF-A0A3D5NFF1-F1
#
_cell.length_a   1.000
_cell.length_b   1.000
_cell.length_c   1.000
_cell.angle_alpha   90.00
_cell.angle_beta   90.00
_cell.angle_gamma   90.00
#
_symmetry.space_group_name_H-M   'P 1'
#
loop_
_entity.id
_entity.type
_entity.pdbx_description
1 polymer ?
#
loop_
_entity_poly.entity_id
_entity_poly.type
_entity_poly.pdbx_seq_one_letter_code
_entity_poly.pdbx_strand_id
1 'polypeptide(L)' 'RLPGEPEVATPTFTTITRKAVTGQKDEIRANPRARSAKLRAVARNDQPATTAQGGKE' A
#
# COMPACT_ATOMS: atom_id res chain seq x y z
N ARG A 1 21.02 -0.72 19.93
CA ARG A 1 19.70 -0.06 19.89
C ARG A 1 19.88 1.31 20.56
N LEU A 2 19.69 2.42 19.84
CA LEU A 2 19.84 3.77 20.41
C LEU A 2 18.55 4.18 21.17
N PRO A 3 18.65 5.01 22.22
CA PRO A 3 17.47 5.51 22.93
C PRO A 3 16.74 6.54 22.07
N GLY A 4 15.50 6.21 21.66
CA GLY A 4 14.65 7.08 20.84
C GLY A 4 13.99 6.41 19.62
N GLU A 5 14.28 5.14 19.34
CA GLU A 5 13.65 4.41 18.23
C GLU A 5 12.13 4.29 18.49
N PRO A 6 11.25 4.84 17.61
CA PRO A 6 9.82 4.65 17.77
C PRO A 6 9.52 3.15 17.65
N GLU A 7 8.83 2.61 18.66
CA GLU A 7 8.34 1.24 18.64
C GLU A 7 7.35 1.10 17.48
N VAL A 8 7.79 0.45 16.41
CA VAL A 8 7.02 0.33 15.18
C VAL A 8 5.87 -0.62 15.45
N ALA A 9 4.68 -0.07 15.67
CA ALA A 9 3.45 -0.84 15.80
C ALA A 9 3.28 -1.75 14.57
N THR A 10 2.93 -3.00 14.82
CA THR A 10 2.70 -3.98 13.75
C THR A 10 1.57 -3.48 12.85
N PRO A 11 1.79 -3.30 11.53
CA PRO A 11 0.78 -2.75 10.63
C PRO A 11 -0.40 -3.71 10.50
N THR A 12 -1.64 -3.21 10.43
CA THR A 12 -2.87 -4.03 10.23
C THR A 12 -3.03 -4.55 8.79
N PHE A 13 -2.19 -4.08 7.87
CA PHE A 13 -2.26 -4.48 6.47
C PHE A 13 -0.92 -5.03 6.02
N THR A 14 -0.98 -6.17 5.33
CA THR A 14 0.18 -6.77 4.67
C THR A 14 0.12 -6.46 3.18
N THR A 15 1.17 -5.82 2.67
CA THR A 15 1.26 -5.45 1.25
C THR A 15 1.42 -6.69 0.38
N ILE A 16 0.47 -6.93 -0.53
CA ILE A 16 0.51 -8.05 -1.48
C ILE A 16 1.56 -7.77 -2.57
N THR A 17 1.61 -6.52 -3.05
CA THR A 17 2.55 -6.09 -4.10
C THR A 17 3.44 -4.96 -3.60
N ARG A 18 4.75 -5.21 -3.45
CA ARG A 18 5.72 -4.17 -3.03
C ARG A 18 5.69 -2.93 -3.94
N LYS A 19 5.58 -3.12 -5.26
CA LYS A 19 5.50 -2.05 -6.26
C LYS A 19 4.09 -1.94 -6.85
N ALA A 20 3.79 -0.80 -7.47
CA ALA A 20 2.53 -0.61 -8.17
C ALA A 20 2.46 -1.57 -9.33
N VAL A 21 1.31 -2.20 -9.52
CA VAL A 21 1.02 -2.94 -10.76
C VAL A 21 0.55 -1.92 -11.79
N THR A 22 1.23 -1.89 -12.93
CA THR A 22 0.91 -1.05 -14.08
C THR A 22 0.20 -1.87 -15.15
N GLY A 23 -0.61 -1.23 -15.99
CA GLY A 23 -1.23 -1.88 -17.15
C GLY A 23 -0.20 -2.48 -18.11
N GLN A 24 -0.57 -3.59 -18.75
CA GLN A 24 0.27 -4.25 -19.75
C GLN A 24 0.25 -3.47 -21.08
N LYS A 25 1.20 -3.77 -21.98
CA LYS A 25 1.31 -3.05 -23.26
C LYS A 25 0.04 -3.16 -24.12
N ASP A 26 -0.59 -4.32 -24.15
CA ASP A 26 -1.82 -4.54 -24.93
C ASP A 26 -3.02 -3.81 -24.32
N GLU A 27 -3.10 -3.76 -22.99
CA GLU A 27 -4.12 -3.01 -22.26
C GLU A 27 -3.97 -1.49 -22.48
N ILE A 28 -2.75 -0.97 -22.50
CA ILE A 28 -2.48 0.44 -22.79
C ILE A 28 -2.84 0.79 -24.24
N ARG A 29 -2.63 -0.14 -25.19
CA ARG A 29 -3.02 0.03 -26.60
C ARG A 29 -4.54 0.05 -26.77
N ALA A 30 -5.26 -0.85 -26.10
CA ALA A 30 -6.72 -0.90 -26.13
C ALA A 30 -7.37 0.23 -25.32
N ASN A 31 -6.73 0.66 -24.24
CA ASN A 31 -7.19 1.72 -23.36
C ASN A 31 -6.03 2.66 -22.97
N PRO A 32 -5.83 3.77 -23.72
CA PRO A 32 -4.79 4.75 -23.43
C PRO A 32 -4.86 5.35 -22.01
N ARG A 33 -6.04 5.37 -21.36
CA ARG A 33 -6.18 5.84 -19.97
C ARG A 33 -5.52 4.91 -18.96
N ALA A 34 -5.25 3.65 -19.30
CA ALA A 34 -4.57 2.69 -18.42
C ALA A 34 -3.07 3.02 -18.23
N ARG A 35 -2.47 3.87 -19.07
CA ARG A 35 -1.04 4.20 -19.04
C ARG A 35 -0.57 4.76 -17.69
N SER A 36 -1.44 5.46 -16.97
CA SER A 36 -1.12 6.06 -15.66
C SER A 36 -1.76 5.32 -14.48
N ALA A 37 -2.51 4.23 -14.73
CA ALA A 37 -3.14 3.46 -13.68
C ALA A 37 -2.07 2.73 -12.84
N LYS A 38 -2.14 2.90 -11.52
CA LYS A 38 -1.23 2.28 -10.55
C LYS A 38 -2.06 1.52 -9.52
N LEU A 39 -2.20 0.22 -9.69
CA LEU A 39 -2.90 -0.63 -8.74
C LEU A 39 -1.99 -0.92 -7.54
N ARG A 40 -2.55 -0.76 -6.34
CA ARG A 40 -1.92 -1.09 -5.06
C ARG A 40 -2.89 -1.96 -4.27
N ALA A 41 -2.45 -3.15 -3.89
CA ALA A 41 -3.25 -4.10 -3.14
C ALA A 41 -2.60 -4.45 -1.80
N VAL A 42 -3.42 -4.47 -0.76
CA VAL A 42 -3.04 -4.86 0.60
C VAL A 42 -4.09 -5.82 1.16
N ALA A 43 -3.66 -6.79 1.96
CA ALA A 43 -4.55 -7.70 2.68
C ALA A 43 -4.67 -7.24 4.14
N ARG A 44 -5.87 -7.32 4.71
CA ARG A 44 -6.05 -7.22 6.17
C ARG A 44 -5.35 -8.41 6.83
N ASN A 45 -4.61 -8.17 7.90
CA ASN A 45 -4.12 -9.25 8.75
C ASN A 45 -4.97 -9.37 10.02
N ASP A 46 -4.70 -10.38 10.83
CA ASP A 46 -5.36 -10.62 12.12
C ASP A 46 -5.07 -9.57 13.20
N GLN A 47 -4.31 -8.51 12.90
CA GLN A 47 -4.10 -7.45 13.88
C GLN A 47 -5.40 -6.69 14.11
N PRO A 48 -5.68 -6.29 15.36
CA PRO A 48 -6.82 -5.44 15.66
C PRO A 48 -6.73 -4.12 14.88
N ALA A 49 -7.88 -3.52 14.60
CA ALA A 49 -7.94 -2.22 13.96
C ALA A 49 -7.23 -1.18 14.84
N THR A 50 -6.15 -0.58 14.33
CA THR A 50 -5.51 0.55 14.99
C THR A 50 -6.51 1.69 15.09
N THR A 51 -6.77 2.19 16.30
CA THR A 51 -7.49 3.46 16.50
C THR A 51 -6.69 4.54 15.78
N ALA A 52 -7.27 5.14 14.75
CA ALA A 52 -6.58 6.08 13.87
C ALA A 52 -5.99 7.27 14.64
N GLN A 53 -4.72 7.17 15.05
CA GLN A 53 -3.90 8.31 15.43
C GLN A 53 -2.98 8.58 14.26
N GLY A 54 -3.41 9.44 13.33
CA GLY A 54 -2.55 9.78 12.19
C GLY A 54 -3.22 10.43 10.98
N GLY A 55 -4.27 11.22 11.17
CA GLY A 55 -4.56 12.30 10.23
C GLY A 55 -3.72 13.51 10.67
N LYS A 56 -2.47 13.61 10.20
CA LYS A 56 -1.78 14.91 10.18
C LYS A 56 -2.12 15.57 8.85
N GLU A 57 -2.78 16.71 8.96
CA GLU A 57 -2.99 17.71 7.91
C GLU A 57 -1.66 18.18 7.29
#